data_AF-A0A418PR29-F1
#
_entry.id   AF-A0A418PR29-F1
#
_cell.length_a   1.000
_cell.length_b   1.000
_cell.length_c   1.000
_cell.angle_alpha   90.00
_cell.angle_beta   90.00
_cell.angle_gamma   90.00
#
_symmetry.space_group_name_H-M   'P 1'
#
loop_
_entity.id
_entity.type
_entity.pdbx_description
1 polymer ?
#
loop_
_entity_poly.entity_id
_entity_poly.type
_entity_poly.pdbx_seq_one_letter_code
_entity_poly.pdbx_strand_id
1 'polypeptide(L)'
;MGYIPFFLTVGGACLLFFLTVKTTMQRKLNLQRELLSQLGLAHPELGLILGEITDPELAMEGLKMKNSDQKIPKSSLELIRQLKVNKYQYNGLIKKAPYNWVAKIAGFQAI
;
A
#
# COMPACT_ATOMS: atom_id res chain seq x y z
N MET A 1 -17.79 42.02 -2.63
CA MET A 1 -16.91 41.77 -1.47
C MET A 1 -17.05 40.36 -0.83
N GLY A 2 -18.00 39.50 -1.24
CA GLY A 2 -18.19 38.15 -0.64
C GLY A 2 -17.54 36.97 -1.39
N TYR A 3 -16.96 37.20 -2.57
CA TYR A 3 -16.44 36.12 -3.43
C TYR A 3 -15.00 35.68 -3.08
N ILE A 4 -14.17 36.61 -2.60
CA ILE A 4 -12.76 36.35 -2.22
C ILE A 4 -12.64 35.36 -1.05
N PRO A 5 -13.46 35.46 0.03
CA PRO A 5 -13.42 34.48 1.12
C PRO A 5 -13.81 33.07 0.67
N PHE A 6 -14.74 32.94 -0.27
CA PHE A 6 -15.19 31.63 -0.78
C PHE A 6 -14.11 30.92 -1.59
N PHE A 7 -13.38 31.64 -2.45
CA PHE A 7 -12.25 31.06 -3.17
C PHE A 7 -11.13 30.60 -2.25
N LEU A 8 -10.85 31.37 -1.19
CA LEU A 8 -9.84 31.01 -0.19
C LEU A 8 -10.23 29.74 0.59
N THR A 9 -11.49 29.63 1.03
CA THR A 9 -11.96 28.46 1.78
C THR A 9 -12.05 27.21 0.91
N VAL A 10 -12.59 27.33 -0.31
CA VAL A 10 -12.67 26.21 -1.26
C VAL A 10 -11.27 25.78 -1.71
N GLY A 11 -10.40 26.74 -2.04
CA GLY A 11 -9.01 26.45 -2.41
C GLY A 11 -8.25 25.77 -1.28
N GLY A 12 -8.39 26.25 -0.04
CA GLY A 12 -7.83 25.63 1.14
C GLY A 12 -8.34 24.21 1.37
N ALA A 13 -9.64 23.97 1.21
CA ALA A 13 -10.23 22.64 1.33
C ALA A 13 -9.71 21.68 0.24
N CYS A 14 -9.59 22.13 -1.01
CA CYS A 14 -9.01 21.34 -2.09
C CYS A 14 -7.54 20.96 -1.82
N LEU A 15 -6.75 21.91 -1.29
CA LEU A 15 -5.35 21.67 -0.93
C LEU A 15 -5.23 20.67 0.22
N LEU A 16 -6.02 20.85 1.29
CA LEU A 16 -6.05 19.92 2.42
C LEU A 16 -6.49 18.51 1.98
N PHE A 17 -7.49 18.42 1.11
CA PHE A 17 -7.92 17.16 0.52
C PHE A 17 -6.76 16.49 -0.25
N PHE A 18 -6.09 17.23 -1.14
CA PHE A 18 -4.95 16.72 -1.90
C PHE A 18 -3.83 16.20 -0.99
N LEU A 19 -3.42 16.98 0.02
CA LEU A 19 -2.38 16.58 0.97
C LEU A 19 -2.78 15.35 1.78
N THR A 20 -4.03 15.28 2.21
CA THR A 20 -4.54 14.15 3.00
C THR A 20 -4.49 12.86 2.19
N VAL A 21 -4.95 12.90 0.93
CA VAL A 21 -4.93 11.74 0.04
C VAL A 21 -3.49 11.33 -0.28
N LYS A 22 -2.61 12.29 -0.61
CA LYS A 22 -1.19 12.01 -0.86
C LYS A 22 -0.52 11.35 0.34
N THR A 23 -0.74 11.89 1.53
CA THR A 23 -0.16 11.36 2.79
C THR A 23 -0.69 9.95 3.08
N THR A 24 -1.99 9.73 2.86
CA THR A 24 -2.62 8.42 3.07
C THR A 24 -2.08 7.36 2.10
N MET A 25 -1.92 7.71 0.82
CA MET A 25 -1.35 6.83 -0.21
C MET A 25 0.11 6.50 0.08
N GLN A 26 0.91 7.50 0.46
CA GLN A 26 2.31 7.29 0.86
C GLN A 26 2.43 6.38 2.09
N ARG A 27 1.56 6.57 3.09
CA ARG A 27 1.53 5.71 4.28
C ARG A 27 1.24 4.25 3.93
N LYS A 28 0.33 3.99 2.99
CA LYS A 28 0.03 2.63 2.53
C LYS A 28 1.19 1.98 1.79
N LEU A 29 1.93 2.74 0.97
CA LEU A 29 3.17 2.27 0.34
C LEU A 29 4.24 1.92 1.37
N ASN A 30 4.43 2.78 2.37
CA ASN A 30 5.39 2.54 3.44
C ASN A 30 5.02 1.29 4.26
N LEU A 31 3.73 1.12 4.58
CA LEU A 31 3.23 -0.07 5.28
C LEU A 31 3.47 -1.35 4.48
N GLN A 32 3.34 -1.30 3.15
CA GLN A 32 3.67 -2.46 2.31
C GLN A 32 5.14 -2.82 2.39
N ARG A 33 6.04 -1.82 2.32
CA ARG A 33 7.49 -2.03 2.47
C ARG A 33 7.84 -2.59 3.84
N GLU A 34 7.20 -2.08 4.88
CA GLU A 34 7.40 -2.55 6.25
C GLU A 34 6.98 -4.01 6.40
N LEU A 35 5.78 -4.38 5.94
CA LEU A 35 5.30 -5.76 5.99
C LEU A 35 6.19 -6.72 5.18
N LEU A 36 6.68 -6.28 4.01
CA LEU A 36 7.64 -7.06 3.22
C LEU A 36 8.96 -7.25 3.97
N SER A 37 9.46 -6.20 4.63
CA SER A 37 10.69 -6.30 5.43
C SER A 37 10.54 -7.25 6.62
N GLN A 38 9.40 -7.20 7.32
CA GLN A 38 9.11 -8.12 8.43
C GLN A 38 8.99 -9.56 7.95
N LEU A 39 8.40 -9.76 6.77
CA LEU A 39 8.29 -11.08 6.15
C LEU A 39 9.64 -11.62 5.68
N GLY A 40 10.52 -10.76 5.13
CA GLY A 40 11.89 -11.10 4.78
C GLY A 40 12.78 -11.41 5.99
N LEU A 41 12.60 -10.72 7.11
CA LEU A 41 13.28 -11.04 8.38
C LEU A 41 12.81 -12.37 8.99
N ALA A 42 11.51 -12.65 8.91
CA ALA A 42 10.94 -13.90 9.42
C ALA A 42 11.32 -15.12 8.56
N HIS A 43 11.55 -14.90 7.27
CA HIS A 43 11.90 -15.95 6.30
C HIS A 43 13.07 -15.49 5.42
N PRO A 44 14.30 -15.46 5.96
CA PRO A 44 15.49 -15.08 5.20
C PRO A 44 15.70 -15.99 3.97
N GLU A 45 15.19 -17.22 4.03
CA GLU A 45 15.22 -18.20 2.94
C GLU A 45 14.39 -17.80 1.73
N LEU A 46 13.38 -16.94 1.87
CA LEU A 46 12.62 -16.47 0.71
C LEU A 46 13.47 -15.66 -0.24
N GLY A 47 14.68 -15.21 0.18
CA GLY A 47 15.57 -14.43 -0.66
C GLY A 47 14.79 -13.33 -1.35
N LEU A 48 13.84 -12.72 -0.61
CA LEU A 48 12.98 -11.67 -1.10
C LEU A 48 13.92 -10.55 -1.48
N ILE A 49 14.26 -10.50 -2.77
CA ILE A 49 14.96 -9.38 -3.39
C ILE A 49 14.14 -8.18 -2.96
N LEU A 50 14.69 -7.45 -1.98
CA LEU A 50 14.19 -6.18 -1.48
C LEU A 50 14.06 -5.27 -2.70
N GLY A 51 12.89 -5.30 -3.36
CA GLY A 51 12.71 -4.57 -4.61
C GLY A 51 11.71 -5.18 -5.60
N GLU A 52 11.56 -6.51 -5.66
CA GLU A 52 10.86 -7.13 -6.82
C GLU A 52 9.57 -7.89 -6.49
N ILE A 53 9.40 -8.46 -5.29
CA ILE A 53 8.17 -9.18 -4.96
C ILE A 53 7.10 -8.20 -4.50
N THR A 54 6.45 -7.63 -5.50
CA THR A 54 5.33 -6.70 -5.37
C THR A 54 4.02 -7.45 -5.09
N ASP A 55 3.95 -8.74 -5.47
CA ASP A 55 2.73 -9.52 -5.42
C ASP A 55 2.63 -10.46 -4.18
N PRO A 56 1.67 -10.24 -3.26
CA PRO A 56 1.50 -11.09 -2.08
C PRO A 56 1.13 -12.55 -2.41
N GLU A 57 0.68 -12.84 -3.63
CA GLU A 57 0.40 -14.20 -4.09
C GLU A 57 1.69 -14.98 -4.33
N LEU A 58 2.68 -14.37 -4.98
CA LEU A 58 4.00 -14.97 -5.18
C LEU A 58 4.74 -15.20 -3.85
N ALA A 59 4.61 -14.27 -2.89
CA ALA A 59 5.15 -14.45 -1.55
C ALA A 59 4.53 -15.66 -0.82
N MET A 60 3.23 -15.91 -1.02
CA MET A 60 2.53 -17.05 -0.45
C MET A 60 2.91 -18.37 -1.11
N GLU A 61 3.11 -18.37 -2.43
CA GLU A 61 3.58 -19.55 -3.17
C GLU A 61 5.02 -19.92 -2.79
N GLY A 62 5.93 -18.94 -2.71
CA GLY A 62 7.29 -19.16 -2.24
C GLY A 62 7.35 -19.74 -0.82
N LEU A 63 6.47 -19.28 0.06
CA LEU A 63 6.35 -19.81 1.42
C LEU A 63 5.81 -21.25 1.46
N LYS A 64 4.85 -21.59 0.60
CA LYS A 64 4.27 -22.94 0.50
C LYS A 64 5.23 -23.94 -0.14
N MET A 65 5.96 -23.54 -1.17
CA MET A 65 6.95 -24.40 -1.84
C MET A 65 8.12 -24.75 -0.93
N LYS A 66 8.58 -23.82 -0.08
CA LYS A 66 9.70 -24.05 0.83
C LYS A 66 9.31 -24.73 2.14
N ASN A 67 8.12 -24.45 2.69
CA ASN A 67 7.64 -25.06 3.94
C ASN A 67 6.77 -26.31 3.70
N SER A 68 7.06 -27.12 2.67
CA SER A 68 6.27 -28.30 2.33
C SER A 68 6.11 -29.32 3.49
N ASP A 69 6.98 -29.27 4.50
CA ASP A 69 6.96 -30.17 5.67
C ASP A 69 6.73 -29.48 7.03
N GLN A 70 6.69 -28.14 7.11
CA GLN A 70 6.50 -27.42 8.38
C GLN A 70 5.29 -26.49 8.34
N LYS A 71 4.51 -26.50 9.43
CA LYS A 71 3.37 -25.59 9.61
C LYS A 71 3.87 -24.15 9.51
N ILE A 72 3.49 -23.45 8.44
CA ILE A 72 3.76 -22.02 8.26
C ILE A 72 3.33 -21.28 9.54
N PRO A 73 4.21 -20.49 10.17
CA PRO A 73 3.89 -19.80 11.40
C PRO A 73 2.71 -18.84 11.18
N LYS A 74 1.77 -18.82 12.14
CA LYS A 74 0.55 -18.00 12.06
C LYS A 74 0.87 -16.51 11.84
N SER A 75 1.97 -16.03 12.41
CA SER A 75 2.45 -14.66 12.24
C SER A 75 2.74 -14.32 10.77
N SER A 76 3.34 -15.24 10.01
CA SER A 76 3.63 -15.00 8.59
C SER A 76 2.39 -15.03 7.71
N LEU A 77 1.42 -15.90 8.02
CA LEU A 77 0.12 -15.88 7.34
C LEU A 77 -0.63 -14.56 7.58
N GLU A 78 -0.52 -14.01 8.79
CA GLU A 78 -1.11 -12.72 9.14
C GLU A 78 -0.45 -11.56 8.37
N LEU A 79 0.89 -11.55 8.25
CA LEU A 79 1.62 -10.57 7.44
C LEU A 79 1.20 -10.60 5.96
N ILE A 80 1.07 -11.80 5.36
CA ILE A 80 0.58 -11.95 3.98
C ILE A 80 -0.85 -11.44 3.84
N ARG A 81 -1.72 -11.73 4.81
CA ARG A 81 -3.10 -11.24 4.80
C ARG A 81 -3.14 -9.72 4.85
N GLN A 82 -2.32 -9.10 5.70
CA GLN A 82 -2.21 -7.64 5.80
C GLN A 82 -1.68 -7.04 4.48
N LEU A 83 -0.70 -7.67 3.83
CA LEU A 83 -0.22 -7.26 2.50
C LEU A 83 -1.34 -7.30 1.45
N LYS A 84 -2.12 -8.38 1.39
CA LYS A 84 -3.27 -8.52 0.47
C LYS A 84 -4.31 -7.43 0.69
N VAL A 85 -4.69 -7.20 1.95
CA VAL A 85 -5.66 -6.16 2.31
C VAL A 85 -5.14 -4.77 1.93
N ASN A 86 -3.86 -4.49 2.19
CA ASN A 86 -3.27 -3.20 1.86
C ASN A 86 -3.22 -2.97 0.34
N LYS A 87 -2.79 -3.97 -0.46
CA LYS A 87 -2.81 -3.92 -1.93
C LYS A 87 -4.22 -3.65 -2.46
N TYR A 88 -5.22 -4.38 -1.97
CA TYR A 88 -6.62 -4.18 -2.37
C TYR A 88 -7.11 -2.75 -2.06
N GLN A 89 -6.89 -2.27 -0.83
CA GLN A 89 -7.30 -0.92 -0.43
C GLN A 89 -6.57 0.17 -1.22
N TYR A 90 -5.26 0.02 -1.44
CA TYR A 90 -4.45 0.97 -2.17
C TYR A 90 -4.88 1.09 -3.64
N ASN A 91 -5.04 -0.06 -4.32
CA ASN A 91 -5.54 -0.08 -5.70
C ASN A 91 -6.97 0.43 -5.81
N GLY A 92 -7.80 0.20 -4.79
CA GLY A 92 -9.13 0.78 -4.70
C GLY A 92 -9.10 2.32 -4.66
N LEU A 93 -8.18 2.91 -3.90
CA LEU A 93 -7.99 4.36 -3.86
C LEU A 93 -7.52 4.94 -5.19
N ILE A 94 -6.66 4.23 -5.92
CA ILE A 94 -6.20 4.67 -7.26
C ILE A 94 -7.35 4.72 -8.26
N LYS A 95 -8.26 3.75 -8.22
CA LYS A 95 -9.36 3.64 -9.19
C LYS A 95 -10.55 4.54 -8.85
N LYS A 96 -10.76 4.86 -7.56
CA LYS A 96 -11.97 5.54 -7.07
C LYS A 96 -11.87 7.06 -7.16
N ALA A 97 -12.86 7.73 -7.75
CA ALA A 97 -13.00 9.19 -7.65
C ALA A 97 -13.48 9.60 -6.22
N PRO A 98 -13.09 10.76 -5.69
CA PRO A 98 -12.17 11.77 -6.24
C PRO A 98 -10.69 11.51 -5.87
N TYR A 99 -10.30 10.28 -5.53
CA TYR A 99 -8.91 9.99 -5.14
C TYR A 99 -8.01 9.76 -6.36
N ASN A 100 -8.57 9.23 -7.44
CA ASN A 100 -7.89 8.90 -8.70
C ASN A 100 -7.08 10.07 -9.31
N TRP A 101 -7.61 11.29 -9.30
CA TRP A 101 -6.92 12.44 -9.86
C TRP A 101 -5.73 12.85 -9.00
N VAL A 102 -5.86 12.78 -7.67
CA VAL A 102 -4.74 12.99 -6.75
C VAL A 102 -3.67 11.92 -6.99
N ALA A 103 -4.07 10.67 -7.16
CA ALA A 103 -3.17 9.56 -7.46
C ALA A 103 -2.40 9.81 -8.76
N LYS A 104 -3.09 10.26 -9.81
CA LYS A 104 -2.49 10.57 -11.11
C LYS A 104 -1.51 11.75 -11.05
N ILE A 105 -1.87 12.84 -10.37
CA ILE A 105 -1.00 14.02 -10.21
C ILE A 105 0.23 13.69 -9.36
N ALA A 106 0.06 12.91 -8.30
CA ALA A 106 1.15 12.55 -7.39
C ALA A 106 2.01 11.38 -7.87
N GLY A 107 1.70 10.77 -9.02
CA GLY A 107 2.48 9.68 -9.62
C GLY A 107 2.29 8.31 -8.95
N PHE A 108 1.20 8.09 -8.22
CA PHE A 108 0.91 6.79 -7.61
C PHE A 108 0.39 5.80 -8.66
N GLN A 109 0.95 4.58 -8.66
CA GLN A 109 0.61 3.49 -9.59
C GLN A 109 0.14 2.25 -8.83
N ALA A 110 -0.71 1.44 -9.45
CA ALA A 110 -1.23 0.23 -8.84
C ALA A 110 -0.12 -0.79 -8.55
N ILE A 111 -0.32 -1.58 -7.49
CA ILE A 111 0.61 -2.55 -6.91
C ILE A 111 -0.01 -3.94 -6.96
#